data_AF-A0A3L7MN18-F1
#
_entry.id   AF-A0A3L7MN18-F1
#
_cell.length_a   1.000
_cell.length_b   1.000
_cell.length_c   1.000
_cell.angle_alpha   90.00
_cell.angle_beta   90.00
_cell.angle_gamma   90.00
#
_symmetry.space_group_name_H-M   'P 1'
#
loop_
_entity.id
_entity.type
_entity.pdbx_description
1 polymer ?
#
loop_
_entity_poly.entity_id
_entity_poly.type
_entity_poly.pdbx_seq_one_letter_code
_entity_poly.pdbx_strand_id
1 'polypeptide(L)'
;GGESAYEPVTVSDAHGTVTTAGIKTYGRAVHTFVSRTGEYALPKIKQGATFMPGFRPIGPFALNEYNKQHPCGLKFVDHAVGNVEEGKMNSWVDWYEHVLGFQMFKHFDDNDISTEFSALMSKVMASGNQLIKFPINEPAAGKKKSQILEYLEWHDMTPGVQHLALRTDDEIASVAELRRRGVDFLNIPESYYKGVWARVEAMLKQHGHAGVKEDHARVRDLGILVDADDEGYLLQLFSKPLQDRPTLFFEIICRRGSQSFGKGNFKALFESLELEQERRGNL
;
A
#
# COMPACT_ATOMS: atom_id res chain seq x y z
N GLY A 1 -2.84 15.80 -21.69
CA GLY A 1 -3.37 15.94 -20.31
C GLY A 1 -2.23 16.03 -19.31
N GLY A 2 -1.45 14.95 -19.16
CA GLY A 2 -0.31 14.93 -18.22
C GLY A 2 0.86 15.79 -18.69
N GLU A 3 1.57 16.37 -17.72
CA GLU A 3 2.82 17.09 -17.96
C GLU A 3 3.98 16.09 -18.13
N SER A 4 4.77 16.26 -19.20
CA SER A 4 5.97 15.45 -19.46
C SER A 4 6.99 15.65 -18.35
N ALA A 5 7.43 14.56 -17.72
CA ALA A 5 8.61 14.56 -16.86
C ALA A 5 9.88 14.35 -17.71
N TYR A 6 9.79 13.47 -18.71
CA TYR A 6 10.79 13.28 -19.75
C TYR A 6 10.18 12.56 -20.95
N GLU A 7 10.67 12.92 -22.15
CA GLU A 7 10.25 12.31 -23.42
C GLU A 7 10.66 10.84 -23.55
N PRO A 8 10.01 10.04 -24.42
CA PRO A 8 10.36 8.64 -24.61
C PRO A 8 11.84 8.42 -24.95
N VAL A 9 12.53 7.63 -24.14
CA VAL A 9 13.92 7.22 -24.35
C VAL A 9 13.96 5.72 -24.60
N THR A 10 14.63 5.31 -25.66
CA THR A 10 14.82 3.90 -26.02
C THR A 10 16.29 3.51 -25.89
N VAL A 11 16.54 2.42 -25.16
CA VAL A 11 17.86 1.79 -25.06
C VAL A 11 17.75 0.37 -25.60
N SER A 12 18.70 -0.02 -26.45
CA SER A 12 18.73 -1.32 -27.10
C SER A 12 20.12 -1.93 -27.06
N ASP A 13 20.18 -3.26 -27.06
CA ASP A 13 21.37 -4.04 -27.36
C ASP A 13 21.00 -5.33 -28.12
N ALA A 14 21.93 -6.29 -28.21
CA ALA A 14 21.72 -7.56 -28.90
C ALA A 14 20.61 -8.44 -28.28
N HIS A 15 20.20 -8.17 -27.04
CA HIS A 15 19.25 -8.97 -26.29
C HIS A 15 17.83 -8.40 -26.32
N GLY A 16 17.65 -7.14 -26.74
CA GLY A 16 16.33 -6.54 -26.91
C GLY A 16 16.33 -5.03 -26.68
N THR A 17 15.14 -4.50 -26.41
CA THR A 17 14.91 -3.06 -26.28
C THR A 17 14.06 -2.76 -25.05
N VAL A 18 14.37 -1.64 -24.39
CA VAL A 18 13.55 -1.03 -23.34
C VAL A 18 13.30 0.43 -23.70
N THR A 19 12.03 0.80 -23.79
CA THR A 19 11.58 2.18 -23.99
C THR A 19 10.89 2.66 -22.72
N THR A 20 11.32 3.81 -22.20
CA THR A 20 10.73 4.46 -21.02
C THR A 20 10.23 5.86 -21.37
N ALA A 21 9.10 6.27 -20.80
CA ALA A 21 8.61 7.65 -20.86
C ALA A 21 8.02 8.04 -19.50
N GLY A 22 8.10 9.31 -19.13
CA GLY A 22 7.68 9.76 -17.79
C GLY A 22 6.68 10.91 -17.83
N ILE A 23 5.64 10.85 -17.00
CA ILE A 23 4.74 11.98 -16.72
C ILE A 23 4.72 12.31 -15.24
N LYS A 24 4.60 13.60 -14.92
CA LYS A 24 4.48 14.07 -13.53
C LYS A 24 3.10 13.76 -12.96
N THR A 25 3.04 13.45 -11.67
CA THR A 25 1.80 13.41 -10.88
C THR A 25 1.98 14.26 -9.63
N TYR A 26 1.18 14.04 -8.59
CA TYR A 26 1.22 14.81 -7.35
C TYR A 26 2.62 14.93 -6.73
N GLY A 27 2.89 16.13 -6.20
CA GLY A 27 4.16 16.49 -5.59
C GLY A 27 5.33 16.31 -6.55
N ARG A 28 6.26 15.41 -6.19
CA ARG A 28 7.48 15.11 -6.98
C ARG A 28 7.44 13.72 -7.64
N ALA A 29 6.32 13.01 -7.55
CA ALA A 29 6.22 11.67 -8.09
C ALA A 29 6.10 11.69 -9.62
N VAL A 30 6.68 10.68 -10.27
CA VAL A 30 6.65 10.49 -11.72
C VAL A 30 6.17 9.08 -12.02
N HIS A 31 5.16 8.97 -12.88
CA HIS A 31 4.77 7.70 -13.48
C HIS A 31 5.68 7.43 -14.66
N THR A 32 6.50 6.39 -14.56
CA THR A 32 7.35 5.91 -15.66
C THR A 32 6.66 4.75 -16.37
N PHE A 33 6.28 4.96 -17.61
CA PHE A 33 5.81 3.90 -18.51
C PHE A 33 7.01 3.12 -19.04
N VAL A 34 6.90 1.79 -19.09
CA VAL A 34 8.00 0.94 -19.55
C VAL A 34 7.50 -0.09 -20.54
N SER A 35 8.01 -0.04 -21.77
CA SER A 35 7.80 -1.05 -22.80
C SER A 35 9.10 -1.83 -23.01
N ARG A 36 9.02 -3.17 -23.09
CA ARG A 36 10.19 -4.06 -23.12
C ARG A 36 10.00 -5.18 -24.13
N THR A 37 11.05 -5.54 -24.86
CA THR A 37 11.06 -6.63 -25.86
C THR A 37 12.29 -7.53 -25.70
N GLY A 38 12.31 -8.67 -26.40
CA GLY A 38 13.44 -9.61 -26.40
C GLY A 38 13.64 -10.30 -25.04
N GLU A 39 14.90 -10.42 -24.61
CA GLU A 39 15.28 -10.96 -23.29
C GLU A 39 14.83 -10.06 -22.12
N TYR A 40 14.48 -8.79 -22.38
CA TYR A 40 13.98 -7.87 -21.36
C TYR A 40 12.47 -7.95 -21.14
N ALA A 41 11.76 -8.81 -21.87
CA ALA A 41 10.32 -8.98 -21.70
C ALA A 41 9.97 -9.39 -20.25
N LEU A 42 8.86 -8.87 -19.72
CA LEU A 42 8.46 -9.07 -18.31
C LEU A 42 8.47 -10.54 -17.84
N PRO A 43 8.02 -11.54 -18.62
CA PRO A 43 8.09 -12.95 -18.19
C PRO A 43 9.52 -13.41 -17.90
N LYS A 44 10.50 -12.94 -18.67
CA LYS A 44 11.92 -13.31 -18.50
C LYS A 44 12.54 -12.60 -17.31
N ILE A 45 12.21 -11.32 -17.09
CA ILE A 45 12.62 -10.60 -15.88
C ILE A 45 12.12 -11.32 -14.61
N LYS A 46 10.86 -11.77 -14.62
CA LYS A 46 10.29 -12.56 -13.50
C LYS A 46 11.01 -13.89 -13.27
N GLN A 47 11.73 -14.41 -14.26
CA GLN A 47 12.55 -15.61 -14.19
C GLN A 47 14.04 -15.32 -13.91
N GLY A 48 14.39 -14.06 -13.62
CA GLY A 48 15.76 -13.67 -13.25
C GLY A 48 16.63 -13.17 -14.41
N ALA A 49 16.04 -12.85 -15.57
CA ALA A 49 16.78 -12.17 -16.64
C ALA A 49 17.20 -10.75 -16.22
N THR A 50 18.24 -10.23 -16.89
CA THR A 50 18.80 -8.90 -16.64
C THR A 50 17.75 -7.81 -16.84
N PHE A 51 17.76 -6.77 -15.98
CA PHE A 51 16.73 -5.75 -15.93
C PHE A 51 16.52 -4.96 -17.23
N MET A 52 17.56 -4.38 -17.84
CA MET A 52 17.51 -3.65 -19.11
C MET A 52 18.93 -3.52 -19.72
N PRO A 53 19.11 -3.04 -20.96
CA PRO A 53 20.44 -2.82 -21.52
C PRO A 53 21.34 -1.98 -20.60
N GLY A 54 22.62 -2.35 -20.51
CA GLY A 54 23.60 -1.71 -19.63
C GLY A 54 23.55 -2.17 -18.16
N PHE A 55 22.51 -2.89 -17.73
CA PHE A 55 22.53 -3.57 -16.44
C PHE A 55 23.29 -4.89 -16.56
N ARG A 56 23.94 -5.30 -15.47
CA ARG A 56 24.63 -6.58 -15.36
C ARG A 56 24.29 -7.24 -14.03
N PRO A 57 24.24 -8.57 -13.96
CA PRO A 57 24.21 -9.27 -12.67
C PRO A 57 25.38 -8.81 -11.82
N ILE A 58 25.09 -8.44 -10.58
CA ILE A 58 26.09 -8.14 -9.56
C ILE A 58 26.19 -9.34 -8.62
N GLY A 59 27.41 -9.55 -8.10
CA GLY A 59 27.89 -10.81 -7.51
C GLY A 59 27.01 -11.47 -6.43
N PRO A 60 27.44 -12.61 -5.89
CA PRO A 60 26.68 -13.27 -4.84
C PRO A 60 26.66 -12.36 -3.59
N PHE A 61 25.47 -11.90 -3.22
CA PHE A 61 25.27 -11.23 -1.94
C PHE A 61 24.79 -12.25 -0.93
N ALA A 62 25.46 -12.34 0.22
CA ALA A 62 25.04 -13.21 1.32
C ALA A 62 23.58 -12.98 1.71
N LEU A 63 23.12 -11.73 1.67
CA LEU A 63 21.71 -11.38 1.91
C LEU A 63 20.76 -11.97 0.85
N ASN A 64 21.16 -12.00 -0.43
CA ASN A 64 20.33 -12.58 -1.49
C ASN A 64 20.23 -14.10 -1.35
N GLU A 65 21.34 -14.78 -1.03
CA GLU A 65 21.32 -16.22 -0.75
C GLU A 65 20.50 -16.55 0.50
N TYR A 66 20.64 -15.73 1.55
CA TYR A 66 19.81 -15.85 2.73
C TYR A 66 18.32 -15.72 2.41
N ASN A 67 17.93 -14.73 1.59
CA ASN A 67 16.55 -14.51 1.17
C ASN A 67 16.00 -15.64 0.31
N LYS A 68 16.83 -16.31 -0.50
CA LYS A 68 16.42 -17.49 -1.26
C LYS A 68 16.12 -18.68 -0.36
N GLN A 69 16.95 -18.88 0.67
CA GLN A 69 16.79 -19.98 1.63
C GLN A 69 15.68 -19.71 2.66
N HIS A 70 15.43 -18.44 2.95
CA HIS A 70 14.45 -17.98 3.92
C HIS A 70 13.60 -16.88 3.28
N PRO A 71 12.61 -17.20 2.42
CA PRO A 71 11.79 -16.18 1.79
C PRO A 71 10.83 -15.53 2.79
N CYS A 72 10.67 -14.20 2.74
CA CYS A 72 9.66 -13.48 3.52
C CYS A 72 8.23 -13.61 2.94
N GLY A 73 8.05 -14.29 1.80
CA GLY A 73 6.73 -14.50 1.17
C GLY A 73 6.13 -13.30 0.42
N LEU A 74 6.81 -12.15 0.38
CA LEU A 74 6.36 -10.96 -0.36
C LEU A 74 6.46 -11.19 -1.88
N LYS A 75 5.43 -10.77 -2.63
CA LYS A 75 5.30 -11.08 -4.05
C LYS A 75 5.35 -9.87 -4.98
N PHE A 76 4.44 -8.93 -4.80
CA PHE A 76 4.28 -7.76 -5.68
C PHE A 76 3.55 -6.64 -4.93
N VAL A 77 3.55 -5.44 -5.51
CA VAL A 77 2.80 -4.30 -4.97
C VAL A 77 1.31 -4.49 -5.25
N ASP A 78 0.49 -4.54 -4.20
CA ASP A 78 -0.98 -4.63 -4.28
C ASP A 78 -1.59 -3.27 -4.65
N HIS A 79 -1.11 -2.20 -4.00
CA HIS A 79 -1.49 -0.82 -4.26
C HIS A 79 -0.46 0.16 -3.69
N ALA A 80 -0.55 1.44 -4.10
CA ALA A 80 0.30 2.53 -3.59
C ALA A 80 -0.58 3.72 -3.21
N VAL A 81 -0.39 4.26 -2.01
CA VAL A 81 -1.25 5.32 -1.47
C VAL A 81 -0.55 6.67 -1.53
N GLY A 82 -1.25 7.65 -2.09
CA GLY A 82 -0.79 9.04 -2.19
C GLY A 82 -1.52 9.93 -1.21
N ASN A 83 -0.77 10.71 -0.42
CA ASN A 83 -1.31 11.81 0.37
C ASN A 83 -1.16 13.12 -0.40
N VAL A 84 -2.26 13.86 -0.55
CA VAL A 84 -2.34 15.10 -1.31
C VAL A 84 -2.87 16.23 -0.44
N GLU A 85 -2.78 17.46 -0.95
CA GLU A 85 -3.15 18.67 -0.23
C GLU A 85 -4.66 18.70 0.08
N GLU A 86 -5.03 19.42 1.14
CA GLU A 86 -6.42 19.66 1.51
C GLU A 86 -7.20 20.33 0.36
N GLY A 87 -8.35 19.76 0.02
CA GLY A 87 -9.22 20.24 -1.06
C GLY A 87 -8.68 19.95 -2.46
N LYS A 88 -7.62 19.14 -2.61
CA LYS A 88 -7.04 18.77 -3.91
C LYS A 88 -7.26 17.31 -4.30
N MET A 89 -7.87 16.47 -3.45
CA MET A 89 -8.15 15.07 -3.79
C MET A 89 -8.93 14.94 -5.09
N ASN A 90 -10.00 15.72 -5.28
CA ASN A 90 -10.79 15.66 -6.51
C ASN A 90 -9.98 16.10 -7.74
N SER A 91 -9.11 17.10 -7.62
CA SER A 91 -8.22 17.50 -8.72
C SER A 91 -7.30 16.36 -9.15
N TRP A 92 -6.79 15.57 -8.20
CA TRP A 92 -5.96 14.42 -8.51
C TRP A 92 -6.76 13.23 -9.04
N VAL A 93 -7.96 12.98 -8.50
CA VAL A 93 -8.90 11.99 -9.06
C VAL A 93 -9.20 12.29 -10.53
N ASP A 94 -9.58 13.54 -10.84
CA ASP A 94 -9.83 13.99 -12.21
C ASP A 94 -8.58 13.83 -13.06
N TRP A 95 -7.38 14.10 -12.52
CA TRP A 95 -6.13 13.88 -13.23
C TRP A 95 -5.94 12.40 -13.60
N TYR A 96 -6.12 11.46 -12.68
CA TYR A 96 -5.99 10.02 -12.98
C TYR A 96 -7.03 9.56 -14.00
N GLU A 97 -8.27 10.07 -13.92
CA GLU A 97 -9.33 9.76 -14.87
C GLU A 97 -9.00 10.28 -16.28
N HIS A 98 -8.74 11.57 -16.42
CA HIS A 98 -8.58 12.20 -17.73
C HIS A 98 -7.20 11.96 -18.37
N VAL A 99 -6.14 11.76 -17.56
CA VAL A 99 -4.77 11.58 -18.07
C VAL A 99 -4.44 10.10 -18.28
N LEU A 100 -4.82 9.23 -17.34
CA LEU A 100 -4.45 7.82 -17.39
C LEU A 100 -5.63 6.90 -17.76
N GLY A 101 -6.86 7.42 -17.87
CA GLY A 101 -8.04 6.61 -18.16
C GLY A 101 -8.41 5.68 -17.00
N PHE A 102 -7.99 6.01 -15.77
CA PHE A 102 -8.36 5.25 -14.59
C PHE A 102 -9.80 5.55 -14.20
N GLN A 103 -10.42 4.65 -13.45
CA GLN A 103 -11.79 4.84 -12.95
C GLN A 103 -11.80 4.85 -11.44
N MET A 104 -12.74 5.60 -10.85
CA MET A 104 -12.96 5.56 -9.42
C MET A 104 -13.51 4.19 -9.04
N PHE A 105 -12.75 3.48 -8.20
CA PHE A 105 -13.04 2.12 -7.77
C PHE A 105 -13.80 2.07 -6.45
N LYS A 106 -13.35 2.85 -5.46
CA LYS A 106 -14.00 3.00 -4.15
C LYS A 106 -13.85 4.43 -3.64
N HIS A 107 -14.83 4.88 -2.86
CA HIS A 107 -14.79 6.15 -2.15
C HIS A 107 -15.10 5.90 -0.68
N PHE A 108 -14.38 6.60 0.19
CA PHE A 108 -14.59 6.64 1.62
C PHE A 108 -14.62 8.11 2.05
N ASP A 109 -15.68 8.50 2.73
CA ASP A 109 -15.83 9.85 3.32
C ASP A 109 -15.34 9.89 4.78
N ASP A 110 -15.53 11.03 5.43
CA ASP A 110 -15.14 11.27 6.82
C ASP A 110 -16.03 10.51 7.83
N ASN A 111 -17.29 10.27 7.50
CA ASN A 111 -18.17 9.39 8.29
C ASN A 111 -17.71 7.94 8.25
N ASP A 112 -17.10 7.55 7.14
CA ASP A 112 -16.56 6.22 6.91
C ASP A 112 -15.21 6.01 7.59
N ILE A 113 -14.38 7.06 7.70
CA ILE A 113 -13.02 7.03 8.22
C ILE A 113 -12.78 8.19 9.19
N SER A 114 -13.30 8.03 10.40
CA SER A 114 -13.03 8.93 11.53
C SER A 114 -12.77 8.18 12.83
N THR A 115 -11.89 8.74 13.65
CA THR A 115 -11.75 8.42 15.08
C THR A 115 -12.51 9.47 15.90
N GLU A 116 -12.43 9.39 17.23
CA GLU A 116 -12.93 10.49 18.08
C GLU A 116 -12.21 11.82 17.82
N PHE A 117 -10.98 11.77 17.29
CA PHE A 117 -10.08 12.91 17.22
C PHE A 117 -9.77 13.38 15.81
N SER A 118 -9.61 12.49 14.83
CA SER A 118 -9.21 12.85 13.47
C SER A 118 -10.02 12.11 12.39
N ALA A 119 -9.98 12.62 11.16
CA ALA A 119 -10.62 12.02 10.01
C ALA A 119 -9.75 12.18 8.76
N LEU A 120 -10.08 11.42 7.71
CA LEU A 120 -9.61 11.68 6.35
C LEU A 120 -10.67 11.29 5.32
N MET A 121 -10.48 11.76 4.09
CA MET A 121 -11.22 11.28 2.94
C MET A 121 -10.29 10.49 2.03
N SER A 122 -10.81 9.44 1.40
CA SER A 122 -10.05 8.61 0.47
C SER A 122 -10.84 8.28 -0.79
N LYS A 123 -10.18 8.37 -1.94
CA LYS A 123 -10.70 7.92 -3.23
C LYS A 123 -9.70 7.01 -3.90
N VAL A 124 -10.13 5.83 -4.29
CA VAL A 124 -9.27 4.82 -4.93
C VAL A 124 -9.47 4.87 -6.43
N MET A 125 -8.39 5.17 -7.15
CA MET A 125 -8.34 5.11 -8.61
C MET A 125 -7.78 3.76 -9.07
N ALA A 126 -8.39 3.13 -10.05
CA ALA A 126 -7.93 1.85 -10.58
C ALA A 126 -7.78 1.86 -12.10
N SER A 127 -6.78 1.13 -12.61
CA SER A 127 -6.64 0.88 -14.06
C SER A 127 -7.85 0.10 -14.60
N GLY A 128 -8.07 0.11 -15.91
CA GLY A 128 -9.25 -0.56 -16.51
C GLY A 128 -9.38 -2.06 -16.19
N ASN A 129 -8.28 -2.77 -15.94
CA ASN A 129 -8.26 -4.17 -15.48
C ASN A 129 -8.13 -4.32 -13.95
N GLN A 130 -8.21 -3.21 -13.21
CA GLN A 130 -8.10 -3.11 -11.75
C GLN A 130 -6.79 -3.66 -11.15
N LEU A 131 -5.77 -3.89 -11.98
CA LEU A 131 -4.49 -4.41 -11.52
C LEU A 131 -3.70 -3.33 -10.76
N ILE A 132 -3.72 -2.09 -11.24
CA ILE A 132 -3.04 -0.95 -10.62
C ILE A 132 -4.09 -0.17 -9.83
N LYS A 133 -3.83 0.05 -8.54
CA LYS A 133 -4.73 0.79 -7.65
C LYS A 133 -3.96 1.87 -6.89
N PHE A 134 -4.50 3.09 -6.90
CA PHE A 134 -3.98 4.25 -6.20
C PHE A 134 -5.05 4.88 -5.31
N PRO A 135 -5.11 4.51 -4.01
CA PRO A 135 -5.80 5.33 -3.03
C PRO A 135 -5.16 6.73 -2.92
N ILE A 136 -6.00 7.75 -2.95
CA ILE A 136 -5.62 9.16 -2.84
C ILE A 136 -6.32 9.71 -1.61
N ASN A 137 -5.54 10.21 -0.65
CA ASN A 137 -6.04 10.71 0.62
C ASN A 137 -5.79 12.20 0.75
N GLU A 138 -6.74 12.93 1.33
CA GLU A 138 -6.55 14.31 1.78
C GLU A 138 -6.93 14.47 3.27
N PRO A 139 -6.40 15.50 3.96
CA PRO A 139 -6.81 15.82 5.31
C PRO A 139 -8.33 16.10 5.38
N ALA A 140 -8.98 15.70 6.47
CA ALA A 140 -10.35 16.10 6.79
C ALA A 140 -10.39 16.77 8.17
N ALA A 141 -11.41 17.60 8.40
CA ALA A 141 -11.59 18.30 9.66
C ALA A 141 -11.86 17.32 10.81
N GLY A 142 -11.23 17.56 11.96
CA GLY A 142 -11.39 16.76 13.18
C GLY A 142 -11.09 17.58 14.43
N LYS A 143 -11.26 17.00 15.62
CA LYS A 143 -10.90 17.66 16.89
C LYS A 143 -9.38 17.86 17.04
N LYS A 144 -8.58 17.03 16.37
CA LYS A 144 -7.11 17.01 16.38
C LYS A 144 -6.55 16.98 14.96
N LYS A 145 -5.23 17.13 14.84
CA LYS A 145 -4.54 17.16 13.54
C LYS A 145 -4.66 15.81 12.82
N SER A 146 -5.11 15.84 11.57
CA SER A 146 -5.12 14.65 10.70
C SER A 146 -3.70 14.15 10.44
N GLN A 147 -3.50 12.83 10.49
CA GLN A 147 -2.23 12.19 10.12
C GLN A 147 -1.79 12.50 8.67
N ILE A 148 -2.74 12.83 7.78
CA ILE A 148 -2.42 13.25 6.41
C ILE A 148 -1.77 14.63 6.41
N LEU A 149 -2.22 15.51 7.31
CA LEU A 149 -1.59 16.81 7.51
C LEU A 149 -0.21 16.66 8.18
N GLU A 150 -0.06 15.76 9.17
CA GLU A 150 1.28 15.44 9.72
C GLU A 150 2.24 14.97 8.63
N TYR A 151 1.80 14.04 7.76
CA TYR A 151 2.60 13.58 6.62
C TYR A 151 3.06 14.77 5.77
N LEU A 152 2.13 15.66 5.39
CA LEU A 152 2.43 16.81 4.53
C LEU A 152 3.42 17.75 5.22
N GLU A 153 3.23 18.09 6.49
CA GLU A 153 4.15 18.95 7.25
C GLU A 153 5.58 18.39 7.27
N TRP A 154 5.73 17.09 7.53
CA TRP A 154 7.04 16.41 7.55
C TRP A 154 7.60 16.10 6.16
N HIS A 155 6.76 16.24 5.13
CA HIS A 155 7.11 16.14 3.72
C HIS A 155 7.12 17.52 3.04
N ASP A 156 7.47 18.58 3.80
CA ASP A 156 7.66 19.95 3.31
C ASP A 156 6.42 20.51 2.57
N MET A 157 5.24 20.25 3.12
CA MET A 157 3.92 20.55 2.53
C MET A 157 3.75 20.05 1.10
N THR A 158 4.47 18.99 0.73
CA THR A 158 4.48 18.43 -0.62
C THR A 158 3.70 17.11 -0.63
N PRO A 159 2.81 16.87 -1.60
CA PRO A 159 2.20 15.55 -1.77
C PRO A 159 3.22 14.45 -2.04
N GLY A 160 2.84 13.22 -1.76
CA GLY A 160 3.73 12.09 -2.03
C GLY A 160 3.12 10.74 -1.69
N VAL A 161 3.90 9.69 -1.94
CA VAL A 161 3.53 8.33 -1.57
C VAL A 161 3.68 8.18 -0.06
N GLN A 162 2.59 7.80 0.60
CA GLN A 162 2.56 7.50 2.02
C GLN A 162 2.98 6.05 2.26
N HIS A 163 2.39 5.11 1.54
CA HIS A 163 2.76 3.71 1.69
C HIS A 163 2.59 2.90 0.42
N LEU A 164 3.29 1.77 0.41
CA LEU A 164 3.20 0.71 -0.58
C LEU A 164 2.71 -0.55 0.13
N ALA A 165 1.65 -1.16 -0.40
CA ALA A 165 1.17 -2.42 0.10
C ALA A 165 1.80 -3.58 -0.66
N LEU A 166 2.42 -4.50 0.07
CA LEU A 166 3.17 -5.64 -0.46
C LEU A 166 2.36 -6.91 -0.23
N ARG A 167 1.98 -7.53 -1.34
CA ARG A 167 1.17 -8.73 -1.38
C ARG A 167 1.90 -9.95 -0.83
N THR A 168 1.23 -10.74 0.00
CA THR A 168 1.63 -12.10 0.38
C THR A 168 0.47 -13.09 0.30
N ASP A 169 0.79 -14.38 0.24
CA ASP A 169 -0.18 -15.47 0.33
C ASP A 169 -0.33 -16.03 1.76
N ASP A 170 0.59 -15.67 2.66
CA ASP A 170 0.61 -16.12 4.05
C ASP A 170 1.08 -14.96 4.94
N GLU A 171 0.12 -14.18 5.42
CA GLU A 171 0.37 -13.00 6.26
C GLU A 171 1.11 -13.38 7.56
N ILE A 172 0.72 -14.49 8.19
CA ILE A 172 1.30 -14.95 9.45
C ILE A 172 2.79 -15.27 9.26
N ALA A 173 3.12 -16.05 8.23
CA ALA A 173 4.51 -16.40 7.97
C ALA A 173 5.34 -15.17 7.57
N SER A 174 4.80 -14.32 6.69
CA SER A 174 5.48 -13.10 6.24
C SER A 174 5.77 -12.14 7.37
N VAL A 175 4.77 -11.80 8.19
CA VAL A 175 4.95 -10.87 9.33
C VAL A 175 5.91 -11.45 10.37
N ALA A 176 5.79 -12.74 10.70
CA ALA A 176 6.70 -13.39 11.64
C ALA A 176 8.16 -13.32 11.17
N GLU A 177 8.40 -13.61 9.88
CA GLU A 177 9.74 -13.58 9.30
C GLU A 177 10.30 -12.15 9.20
N LEU A 178 9.47 -11.17 8.86
CA LEU A 178 9.87 -9.75 8.84
C LEU A 178 10.21 -9.24 10.25
N ARG A 179 9.39 -9.57 11.26
CA ARG A 179 9.69 -9.24 12.67
C ARG A 179 10.99 -9.90 13.14
N ARG A 180 11.23 -11.16 12.77
CA ARG A 180 12.49 -11.87 13.09
C ARG A 180 13.72 -11.16 12.51
N ARG A 181 13.55 -10.40 11.43
CA ARG A 181 14.59 -9.60 10.76
C ARG A 181 14.67 -8.15 11.24
N GLY A 182 13.88 -7.79 12.26
CA GLY A 182 13.90 -6.45 12.85
C GLY A 182 13.03 -5.42 12.14
N VAL A 183 12.06 -5.84 11.32
CA VAL A 183 11.06 -4.90 10.80
C VAL A 183 10.09 -4.55 11.93
N ASP A 184 10.02 -3.27 12.25
CA ASP A 184 9.07 -2.73 13.21
C ASP A 184 7.70 -2.50 12.57
N PHE A 185 6.66 -2.96 13.27
CA PHE A 185 5.27 -2.76 12.88
C PHE A 185 4.53 -1.92 13.92
N LEU A 186 3.39 -1.37 13.52
CA LEU A 186 2.46 -0.74 14.44
C LEU A 186 1.95 -1.75 15.48
N ASN A 187 1.67 -1.24 16.67
CA ASN A 187 1.12 -2.04 17.76
C ASN A 187 -0.40 -1.90 17.78
N ILE A 188 -1.09 -3.03 17.62
CA ILE A 188 -2.56 -3.07 17.63
C ILE A 188 -3.04 -3.38 19.06
N PRO A 189 -4.01 -2.62 19.61
CA PRO A 189 -4.48 -2.85 20.98
C PRO A 189 -5.24 -4.16 21.11
N GLU A 190 -5.09 -4.85 22.25
CA GLU A 190 -5.72 -6.15 22.49
C GLU A 190 -7.26 -6.10 22.41
N SER A 191 -7.86 -4.95 22.73
CA SER A 191 -9.30 -4.71 22.64
C SER A 191 -9.85 -4.91 21.23
N TYR A 192 -9.06 -4.64 20.18
CA TYR A 192 -9.46 -4.84 18.79
C TYR A 192 -9.90 -6.29 18.52
N TYR A 193 -9.12 -7.25 19.01
CA TYR A 193 -9.36 -8.68 18.76
C TYR A 193 -10.60 -9.23 19.46
N LYS A 194 -11.12 -8.53 20.47
CA LYS A 194 -12.35 -8.94 21.17
C LYS A 194 -13.59 -8.77 20.30
N GLY A 195 -13.58 -7.79 19.39
CA GLY A 195 -14.74 -7.47 18.54
C GLY A 195 -14.59 -7.89 17.07
N VAL A 196 -13.37 -7.94 16.54
CA VAL A 196 -13.13 -8.15 15.11
C VAL A 196 -13.72 -9.45 14.58
N TRP A 197 -13.59 -10.56 15.33
CA TRP A 197 -14.01 -11.88 14.87
C TRP A 197 -15.53 -11.97 14.67
N ALA A 198 -16.32 -11.45 15.61
CA ALA A 198 -17.76 -11.46 15.49
C ALA A 198 -18.24 -10.68 14.25
N ARG A 199 -17.59 -9.54 13.96
CA ARG A 199 -17.89 -8.70 12.80
C ARG A 199 -17.51 -9.38 11.48
N VAL A 200 -16.28 -9.90 11.39
CA VAL A 200 -15.75 -10.53 10.17
C VAL A 200 -16.50 -11.83 9.85
N GLU A 201 -16.71 -12.69 10.84
CA GLU A 201 -17.43 -13.96 10.64
C GLU A 201 -18.90 -13.74 10.26
N ALA A 202 -19.55 -12.71 10.80
CA ALA A 202 -20.90 -12.35 10.40
C ALA A 202 -20.97 -11.92 8.92
N MET A 203 -20.03 -11.08 8.47
CA MET A 203 -19.93 -10.62 7.08
C MET A 203 -19.71 -11.80 6.11
N LEU A 204 -18.75 -12.68 6.43
CA LEU A 204 -18.44 -13.85 5.61
C LEU A 204 -19.62 -14.81 5.52
N LYS A 205 -20.25 -15.11 6.67
CA LYS A 205 -21.43 -15.98 6.72
C LYS A 205 -22.61 -15.41 5.94
N GLN A 206 -22.85 -14.11 6.03
CA GLN A 206 -23.93 -13.44 5.31
C GLN A 206 -23.79 -13.58 3.79
N HIS A 207 -22.56 -13.66 3.28
CA HIS A 207 -22.27 -13.77 1.84
C HIS A 207 -21.85 -15.19 1.41
N GLY A 208 -22.02 -16.19 2.27
CA GLY A 208 -21.77 -17.60 1.92
C GLY A 208 -20.29 -17.98 1.82
N HIS A 209 -19.40 -17.18 2.40
CA HIS A 209 -17.97 -17.48 2.48
C HIS A 209 -17.63 -18.34 3.69
N ALA A 210 -16.55 -19.11 3.58
CA ALA A 210 -15.96 -19.76 4.74
C ALA A 210 -15.36 -18.71 5.68
N GLY A 211 -15.34 -19.02 6.98
CA GLY A 211 -14.72 -18.16 8.01
C GLY A 211 -13.21 -17.99 7.81
N VAL A 212 -12.62 -17.17 8.69
CA VAL A 212 -11.18 -16.93 8.68
C VAL A 212 -10.44 -18.26 8.96
N LYS A 213 -9.49 -18.60 8.09
CA LYS A 213 -8.78 -19.89 8.18
C LYS A 213 -7.50 -19.80 9.01
N GLU A 214 -6.94 -18.60 9.10
CA GLU A 214 -5.74 -18.33 9.87
C GLU A 214 -6.01 -18.47 11.37
N ASP A 215 -5.02 -18.94 12.13
CA ASP A 215 -5.14 -19.09 13.58
C ASP A 215 -5.34 -17.72 14.26
N HIS A 216 -6.50 -17.53 14.91
CA HIS A 216 -6.86 -16.26 15.53
C HIS A 216 -5.89 -15.83 16.63
N ALA A 217 -5.31 -16.76 17.39
CA ALA A 217 -4.33 -16.45 18.41
C ALA A 217 -3.02 -15.97 17.76
N ARG A 218 -2.56 -16.62 16.69
CA ARG A 218 -1.38 -16.16 15.94
C ARG A 218 -1.60 -14.82 15.25
N VAL A 219 -2.78 -14.57 14.68
CA VAL A 219 -3.16 -13.26 14.12
C VAL A 219 -3.05 -12.18 15.19
N ARG A 220 -3.61 -12.44 16.38
CA ARG A 220 -3.51 -11.54 17.54
C ARG A 220 -2.06 -11.32 17.98
N ASP A 221 -1.30 -12.39 18.18
CA ASP A 221 0.05 -12.32 18.74
C ASP A 221 1.03 -11.58 17.80
N LEU A 222 0.78 -11.62 16.49
CA LEU A 222 1.55 -10.88 15.49
C LEU A 222 1.06 -9.44 15.28
N GLY A 223 -0.09 -9.07 15.84
CA GLY A 223 -0.70 -7.76 15.66
C GLY A 223 -1.36 -7.56 14.30
N ILE A 224 -1.75 -8.63 13.60
CA ILE A 224 -2.34 -8.55 12.26
C ILE A 224 -3.81 -8.09 12.34
N LEU A 225 -4.22 -7.19 11.45
CA LEU A 225 -5.60 -6.70 11.32
C LEU A 225 -6.38 -7.56 10.33
N VAL A 226 -7.70 -7.71 10.53
CA VAL A 226 -8.59 -8.52 9.69
C VAL A 226 -9.87 -7.74 9.34
N ASP A 227 -10.20 -7.71 8.06
CA ASP A 227 -11.46 -7.14 7.57
C ASP A 227 -12.10 -8.03 6.50
N ALA A 228 -13.40 -7.86 6.27
CA ALA A 228 -14.14 -8.60 5.27
C ALA A 228 -15.10 -7.72 4.47
N ASP A 229 -15.39 -8.17 3.25
CA ASP A 229 -16.43 -7.67 2.37
C ASP A 229 -17.27 -8.84 1.84
N ASP A 230 -18.12 -8.56 0.85
CA ASP A 230 -18.99 -9.51 0.18
C ASP A 230 -18.26 -10.54 -0.70
N GLU A 231 -16.97 -10.35 -0.97
CA GLU A 231 -16.14 -11.23 -1.80
C GLU A 231 -15.17 -12.10 -0.96
N GLY A 232 -15.00 -11.78 0.32
CA GLY A 232 -14.21 -12.57 1.27
C GLY A 232 -13.56 -11.70 2.33
N TYR A 233 -12.35 -12.05 2.77
CA TYR A 233 -11.63 -11.29 3.79
C TYR A 233 -10.19 -10.95 3.38
N LEU A 234 -9.58 -10.06 4.14
CA LEU A 234 -8.18 -9.69 4.02
C LEU A 234 -7.53 -9.62 5.40
N LEU A 235 -6.22 -9.82 5.39
CA LEU A 235 -5.33 -9.59 6.52
C LEU A 235 -4.34 -8.49 6.11
N GLN A 236 -4.01 -7.60 7.02
CA GLN A 236 -3.05 -6.53 6.78
C GLN A 236 -2.27 -6.15 8.03
N LEU A 237 -1.05 -5.65 7.85
CA LEU A 237 -0.28 -5.02 8.91
C LEU A 237 0.68 -3.96 8.37
N PHE A 238 0.78 -2.84 9.07
CA PHE A 238 1.60 -1.70 8.65
C PHE A 238 2.90 -1.63 9.44
N SER A 239 3.99 -1.39 8.73
CA SER A 239 5.28 -1.08 9.34
C SER A 239 5.21 0.28 10.05
N LYS A 240 6.16 0.53 10.95
CA LYS A 240 6.48 1.92 11.32
C LYS A 240 7.07 2.67 10.10
N PRO A 241 7.15 4.01 10.15
CA PRO A 241 7.86 4.79 9.15
C PRO A 241 9.29 4.27 8.94
N LEU A 242 9.74 4.25 7.69
CA LEU A 242 11.07 3.71 7.30
C LEU A 242 12.22 4.69 7.58
N GLN A 243 11.88 5.88 8.04
CA GLN A 243 12.80 6.95 8.41
C GLN A 243 12.24 7.68 9.63
N ASP A 244 13.05 8.54 10.24
CA ASP A 244 12.64 9.29 11.44
C ASP A 244 11.43 10.20 11.18
N ARG A 245 11.32 10.73 9.95
CA ARG A 245 10.15 11.50 9.55
C ARG A 245 8.94 10.56 9.37
N PRO A 246 7.75 10.94 9.86
CA PRO A 246 6.54 10.12 9.81
C PRO A 246 5.90 10.12 8.41
N THR A 247 6.65 9.69 7.39
CA THR A 247 6.22 9.73 5.99
C THR A 247 6.01 8.33 5.41
N LEU A 248 7.03 7.75 4.76
CA LEU A 248 6.91 6.48 4.03
C LEU A 248 6.89 5.29 4.98
N PHE A 249 5.90 4.40 4.84
CA PHE A 249 5.86 3.07 5.46
C PHE A 249 5.40 1.99 4.47
N PHE A 250 5.44 0.73 4.90
CA PHE A 250 4.93 -0.40 4.13
C PHE A 250 3.68 -1.00 4.78
N GLU A 251 2.78 -1.52 3.96
CA GLU A 251 1.73 -2.44 4.38
C GLU A 251 2.10 -3.84 3.87
N ILE A 252 1.90 -4.86 4.69
CA ILE A 252 1.89 -6.26 4.24
C ILE A 252 0.42 -6.66 4.17
N ILE A 253 0.00 -7.24 3.04
CA ILE A 253 -1.41 -7.55 2.79
C ILE A 253 -1.59 -8.93 2.17
N CYS A 254 -2.54 -9.68 2.73
CA CYS A 254 -3.07 -10.91 2.19
C CYS A 254 -4.57 -10.78 1.95
N ARG A 255 -5.07 -11.20 0.78
CA ARG A 255 -6.53 -11.22 0.47
C ARG A 255 -6.94 -12.65 0.23
N ARG A 256 -8.03 -13.05 0.87
CA ARG A 256 -8.80 -14.27 0.65
C ARG A 256 -10.11 -13.87 0.00
N GLY A 257 -10.05 -13.45 -1.27
CA GLY A 257 -11.19 -12.97 -2.05
C GLY A 257 -11.40 -11.46 -2.00
N SER A 258 -11.31 -10.85 -0.81
CA SER A 258 -11.69 -9.44 -0.62
C SER A 258 -11.01 -8.45 -1.56
N GLN A 259 -11.81 -7.54 -2.13
CA GLN A 259 -11.39 -6.43 -2.98
C GLN A 259 -11.39 -5.08 -2.25
N SER A 260 -11.71 -5.08 -0.95
CA SER A 260 -11.73 -3.89 -0.10
C SER A 260 -10.33 -3.40 0.32
N PHE A 261 -10.27 -2.27 1.04
CA PHE A 261 -9.03 -1.69 1.57
C PHE A 261 -8.99 -1.75 3.10
N GLY A 262 -9.84 -2.59 3.70
CA GLY A 262 -9.91 -2.71 5.15
C GLY A 262 -10.62 -1.53 5.81
N LYS A 263 -11.80 -1.13 5.30
CA LYS A 263 -12.56 -0.02 5.89
C LYS A 263 -12.78 -0.22 7.39
N GLY A 264 -13.14 -1.43 7.80
CA GLY A 264 -13.31 -1.79 9.21
C GLY A 264 -12.01 -1.83 10.01
N ASN A 265 -10.86 -1.90 9.33
CA ASN A 265 -9.54 -1.80 9.96
C ASN A 265 -9.07 -0.36 10.12
N PHE A 266 -9.54 0.58 9.30
CA PHE A 266 -9.08 1.97 9.37
C PHE A 266 -9.22 2.54 10.78
N LYS A 267 -10.34 2.35 11.47
CA LYS A 267 -10.46 2.85 12.85
C LYS A 267 -9.33 2.36 13.77
N ALA A 268 -9.05 1.05 13.78
CA ALA A 268 -8.00 0.46 14.62
C ALA A 268 -6.58 0.85 14.18
N LEU A 269 -6.36 0.97 12.87
CA LEU A 269 -5.12 1.48 12.30
C LEU A 269 -4.87 2.92 12.75
N PHE A 270 -5.89 3.76 12.67
CA PHE A 270 -5.79 5.17 13.02
C PHE A 270 -5.60 5.35 14.51
N GLU A 271 -6.33 4.64 15.37
CA GLU A 271 -6.06 4.65 16.81
C GLU A 271 -4.60 4.27 17.10
N SER A 272 -4.04 3.30 16.36
CA SER A 272 -2.63 2.90 16.51
C SER A 272 -1.64 3.94 15.98
N LEU A 273 -1.96 4.62 14.87
CA LEU A 273 -1.16 5.70 14.30
C LEU A 273 -1.24 6.97 15.15
N GLU A 274 -2.41 7.31 15.68
CA GLU A 274 -2.63 8.43 16.61
C GLU A 274 -1.84 8.24 17.89
N LEU A 275 -1.79 7.01 18.44
CA LEU A 275 -0.92 6.71 19.59
C LEU A 275 0.56 6.96 19.29
N GLU A 276 1.02 6.66 18.06
CA GLU A 276 2.39 6.97 17.63
C GLU A 276 2.59 8.47 17.37
N GLN A 277 1.59 9.17 16.84
CA GLN A 277 1.61 10.63 16.63
C GLN A 277 1.62 11.39 17.97
N GLU A 278 0.85 10.92 18.96
CA GLU A 278 0.85 11.44 20.32
C GLU A 278 2.20 11.22 21.00
N ARG A 279 2.82 10.04 20.83
CA ARG A 279 4.20 9.77 21.29
C ARG A 279 5.23 10.72 20.68
N ARG A 280 4.98 11.22 19.47
CA ARG A 280 5.82 12.22 18.79
C ARG A 280 5.47 13.66 19.17
N GLY A 281 4.37 13.89 19.88
CA GLY A 281 3.89 15.21 20.28
C GLY A 281 3.18 15.99 19.17
N ASN A 282 2.69 15.32 18.12
CA ASN A 282 2.12 15.94 16.92
C ASN A 282 0.60 15.80 16.79
N LEU A 283 -0.08 15.26 17.82
CA LEU A 283 -1.51 14.94 17.81
C LEU A 283 -2.38 16.08 18.39
#